data_AF-A0AAD5CT66-F1
#
_entry.id   AF-A0AAD5CT66-F1
#
_cell.length_a   1.000
_cell.length_b   1.000
_cell.length_c   1.000
_cell.angle_alpha   90.00
_cell.angle_beta   90.00
_cell.angle_gamma   90.00
#
_symmetry.space_group_name_H-M   'P 1'
#
loop_
_entity.id
_entity.type
_entity.pdbx_description
1 polymer ?
#
loop_
_entity_poly.entity_id
_entity_poly.type
_entity_poly.pdbx_seq_one_letter_code
_entity_poly.pdbx_strand_id
1 'polypeptide(L)'
;MHPPLTLHRHPMCAEIIELFQKCHNEHPYGKFFGECTDLKIKLDKCFRQEKAVKRKANFEESKKLKERLQAYRKEAAAAETENSLDSSMCPLNILVILKALFYNVNLSDEIC
;
A
#
# COMPACT_ATOMS: atom_id res chain seq x y z
N MET A 1 -15.82 -20.76 5.45
CA MET A 1 -15.92 -19.38 5.98
C MET A 1 -14.90 -18.51 5.26
N HIS A 2 -15.32 -17.44 4.59
CA HIS A 2 -14.42 -16.45 3.97
C HIS A 2 -14.35 -15.19 4.87
N PRO A 3 -13.21 -14.47 4.91
CA PRO A 3 -13.13 -13.18 5.60
C PRO A 3 -14.12 -12.16 4.99
N PRO A 4 -14.57 -11.14 5.73
CA PRO A 4 -15.63 -10.22 5.28
C PRO A 4 -15.28 -9.57 3.94
N LEU A 5 -16.19 -9.70 2.98
CA LEU A 5 -16.09 -9.16 1.62
C LEU A 5 -16.31 -7.66 1.67
N THR A 6 -15.27 -6.93 2.06
CA THR A 6 -15.27 -5.47 2.05
C THR A 6 -15.03 -5.02 0.61
N LEU A 7 -16.11 -4.69 -0.11
CA LEU A 7 -16.11 -4.31 -1.54
C LEU A 7 -15.06 -3.23 -1.86
N HIS A 8 -14.93 -2.24 -0.97
CA HIS A 8 -13.97 -1.14 -1.10
C HIS A 8 -12.50 -1.58 -1.14
N ARG A 9 -12.14 -2.74 -0.58
CA ARG A 9 -10.75 -3.24 -0.61
C ARG A 9 -10.39 -3.98 -1.90
N HIS A 10 -11.39 -4.35 -2.70
CA HIS A 10 -11.25 -5.28 -3.82
C HIS A 10 -11.85 -4.73 -5.12
N PRO A 11 -11.37 -3.58 -5.64
CA PRO A 11 -11.95 -2.94 -6.81
C PRO A 11 -11.93 -3.83 -8.06
N MET A 12 -10.92 -4.70 -8.22
CA MET A 12 -10.83 -5.61 -9.37
C MET A 12 -11.79 -6.81 -9.31
N CYS A 13 -12.36 -7.10 -8.14
CA CYS A 13 -13.22 -8.27 -7.93
C CYS A 13 -14.65 -7.90 -7.58
N ALA A 14 -15.03 -6.61 -7.71
CA ALA A 14 -16.33 -6.09 -7.28
C ALA A 14 -17.50 -6.85 -7.90
N GLU A 15 -17.47 -7.06 -9.22
CA GLU A 15 -18.54 -7.77 -9.96
C GLU A 15 -18.73 -9.21 -9.46
N ILE A 16 -17.65 -9.92 -9.15
CA ILE A 16 -17.71 -11.32 -8.68
C ILE A 16 -18.24 -11.36 -7.24
N ILE A 17 -17.91 -10.35 -6.41
CA ILE A 17 -18.44 -10.21 -5.06
C ILE A 17 -19.96 -10.01 -5.09
N GLU A 18 -20.45 -9.16 -5.98
CA GLU A 18 -21.89 -8.90 -6.15
C GLU A 18 -22.64 -10.16 -6.58
N LEU A 19 -22.12 -10.89 -7.57
CA LEU A 19 -22.68 -12.18 -8.01
C LEU A 19 -22.71 -13.21 -6.87
N PHE A 20 -21.64 -13.28 -6.08
CA PHE A 20 -21.55 -14.20 -4.95
C PHE A 20 -22.54 -13.83 -3.84
N GLN A 21 -22.69 -12.54 -3.53
CA GLN A 21 -23.69 -12.04 -2.58
C GLN A 21 -25.10 -12.29 -3.07
N LYS A 22 -25.37 -12.09 -4.36
CA LYS A 22 -26.67 -12.40 -4.97
C LYS A 22 -27.02 -13.88 -4.82
N CYS A 23 -26.08 -14.78 -5.09
CA CYS A 23 -26.28 -16.22 -4.90
C CYS A 23 -26.59 -16.57 -3.43
N HIS A 24 -25.90 -15.96 -2.47
CA HIS A 24 -26.21 -16.16 -1.04
C HIS A 24 -27.58 -15.61 -0.62
N ASN A 25 -28.05 -14.53 -1.26
CA ASN A 25 -29.35 -13.93 -0.98
C ASN A 25 -30.50 -14.76 -1.59
N GLU A 26 -30.31 -15.28 -2.80
CA GLU A 26 -31.28 -16.15 -3.49
C GLU A 26 -31.36 -17.55 -2.85
N HIS A 27 -30.22 -18.06 -2.36
CA HIS A 27 -30.10 -19.41 -1.80
C HIS A 27 -29.62 -19.39 -0.33
N PRO A 28 -30.45 -18.93 0.62
CA PRO A 28 -30.07 -18.83 2.03
C PRO A 28 -29.71 -20.18 2.67
N TYR A 29 -30.29 -21.28 2.16
CA TYR A 29 -29.97 -22.65 2.55
C TYR A 29 -28.94 -23.32 1.61
N GLY A 30 -28.88 -22.90 0.35
CA GLY A 30 -27.95 -23.43 -0.66
C GLY A 30 -26.47 -23.19 -0.34
N LYS A 31 -26.17 -22.22 0.53
CA LYS A 31 -24.82 -22.02 1.09
C LYS A 31 -24.28 -23.27 1.80
N PHE A 32 -25.14 -24.12 2.35
CA PHE A 32 -24.74 -25.36 3.04
C PHE A 32 -24.63 -26.55 2.07
N PHE A 33 -25.36 -26.52 0.96
CA PHE A 33 -25.36 -27.58 -0.05
C PHE A 33 -24.36 -27.33 -1.19
N GLY A 34 -23.64 -26.21 -1.16
CA GLY A 34 -22.58 -25.91 -2.13
C GLY A 34 -23.07 -25.26 -3.43
N GLU A 35 -24.30 -24.74 -3.45
CA GLU A 35 -24.94 -24.14 -4.63
C GLU A 35 -24.17 -22.92 -5.18
N CYS A 36 -23.46 -22.19 -4.32
CA CYS A 36 -22.64 -21.04 -4.70
C CYS A 36 -21.12 -21.35 -4.81
N THR A 37 -20.72 -22.63 -4.87
CA THR A 37 -19.30 -23.03 -4.83
C THR A 37 -18.50 -22.54 -6.02
N ASP A 38 -19.08 -22.54 -7.23
CA ASP A 38 -18.39 -22.08 -8.44
C ASP A 38 -18.05 -20.60 -8.39
N LEU A 39 -19.00 -19.78 -7.91
CA LEU A 39 -18.78 -18.35 -7.69
C LEU A 39 -17.71 -18.13 -6.61
N LYS A 40 -17.71 -18.93 -5.54
CA LYS A 40 -16.67 -18.91 -4.51
C LYS A 40 -15.28 -19.17 -5.11
N ILE A 41 -15.13 -20.16 -5.99
CA ILE A 41 -13.85 -20.50 -6.64
C ILE A 41 -13.37 -19.36 -7.53
N LYS A 42 -14.27 -18.75 -8.31
CA LYS A 42 -13.94 -17.59 -9.16
C LYS A 42 -13.49 -16.39 -8.31
N LEU A 43 -14.18 -16.14 -7.21
CA LEU A 43 -13.84 -15.08 -6.27
C LEU A 43 -12.47 -15.29 -5.62
N ASP A 44 -12.21 -16.51 -5.13
CA ASP A 44 -10.91 -16.89 -4.56
C ASP A 44 -9.77 -16.71 -5.57
N LYS A 45 -10.00 -17.05 -6.85
CA LYS A 45 -9.03 -16.85 -7.93
C LYS A 45 -8.76 -15.37 -8.16
N CYS A 46 -9.81 -14.54 -8.19
CA CYS A 46 -9.68 -13.10 -8.37
C CYS A 46 -8.87 -12.47 -7.22
N PHE A 47 -9.16 -12.82 -5.97
CA PHE A 47 -8.41 -12.30 -4.82
C PHE A 47 -6.94 -12.70 -4.83
N ARG A 48 -6.61 -13.91 -5.30
CA ARG A 48 -5.21 -14.33 -5.47
C ARG A 48 -4.49 -13.47 -6.51
N GLN A 49 -5.14 -13.21 -7.64
CA GLN A 49 -4.60 -12.37 -8.71
C GLN A 49 -4.42 -10.93 -8.24
N GLU A 50 -5.44 -10.34 -7.62
CA GLU A 50 -5.37 -8.98 -7.09
C GLU A 50 -4.26 -8.83 -6.05
N LYS A 51 -4.13 -9.81 -5.14
CA LYS A 51 -3.06 -9.83 -4.15
C LYS A 51 -1.68 -9.94 -4.81
N ALA A 52 -1.55 -10.68 -5.91
CA ALA A 52 -0.29 -10.79 -6.65
C ALA A 52 0.08 -9.45 -7.31
N VAL A 53 -0.88 -8.77 -7.95
CA VAL A 53 -0.68 -7.45 -8.56
C VAL A 53 -0.25 -6.42 -7.52
N LYS A 54 -0.98 -6.33 -6.40
CA LYS A 54 -0.66 -5.41 -5.30
C LYS A 54 0.73 -5.68 -4.71
N ARG A 55 1.11 -6.96 -4.53
CA ARG A 55 2.45 -7.31 -4.04
C ARG A 55 3.55 -6.87 -5.02
N LYS A 56 3.33 -7.03 -6.32
CA LYS A 56 4.30 -6.61 -7.34
C LYS A 56 4.48 -5.08 -7.33
N ALA A 57 3.38 -4.33 -7.32
CA ALA A 57 3.42 -2.86 -7.23
C ALA A 57 4.14 -2.39 -5.95
N ASN A 58 3.76 -2.94 -4.79
CA ASN A 58 4.39 -2.60 -3.51
C ASN A 58 5.89 -2.95 -3.50
N PHE A 59 6.29 -4.05 -4.13
CA PHE A 59 7.70 -4.43 -4.22
C PHE A 59 8.51 -3.44 -5.05
N GLU A 60 7.97 -3.00 -6.20
CA GLU A 60 8.61 -2.01 -7.07
C GLU A 60 8.73 -0.65 -6.37
N GLU A 61 7.68 -0.20 -5.68
CA GLU A 61 7.71 1.04 -4.90
C GLU A 61 8.69 0.96 -3.72
N SER A 62 8.67 -0.16 -2.99
CA SER A 62 9.59 -0.39 -1.87
C SER A 62 11.04 -0.40 -2.33
N LYS A 63 11.32 -0.97 -3.52
CA LYS A 63 12.65 -0.96 -4.12
C LYS A 63 13.11 0.46 -4.42
N LYS A 64 12.28 1.26 -5.09
CA LYS A 64 12.58 2.68 -5.41
C LYS A 64 12.81 3.49 -4.14
N LEU A 65 11.97 3.31 -3.12
CA LEU A 65 12.12 4.01 -1.84
C LEU A 65 13.42 3.61 -1.13
N LYS A 66 13.74 2.31 -1.13
CA LYS A 66 14.99 1.80 -0.54
C LYS A 66 16.22 2.37 -1.23
N GLU A 67 16.21 2.45 -2.56
CA GLU A 67 17.31 3.04 -3.35
C GLU A 67 17.50 4.53 -3.02
N ARG A 68 16.40 5.31 -2.99
CA ARG A 68 16.43 6.72 -2.59
C ARG A 68 16.98 6.89 -1.17
N LEU A 69 16.47 6.12 -0.22
CA LEU A 69 16.91 6.19 1.17
C LEU A 69 18.39 5.82 1.32
N GLN A 70 18.88 4.85 0.55
CA GLN A 70 20.29 4.50 0.56
C GLN A 70 21.18 5.60 -0.03
N ALA A 71 20.73 6.29 -1.09
CA ALA A 71 21.45 7.44 -1.65
C ALA A 71 21.56 8.57 -0.61
N TYR A 72 20.44 8.97 0.00
CA TYR A 72 20.45 9.97 1.07
C TYR A 72 21.34 9.61 2.25
N ARG A 73 21.35 8.33 2.67
CA ARG A 73 22.24 7.86 3.75
C ARG A 73 23.71 7.98 3.39
N LYS A 74 24.09 7.72 2.14
CA LYS A 74 25.48 7.88 1.68
C LYS A 74 25.89 9.35 1.60
N GLU A 75 25.00 10.21 1.10
CA GLU A 75 25.21 11.67 1.07
C GLU A 75 25.35 12.23 2.49
N ALA A 76 24.49 11.83 3.42
CA ALA A 76 24.59 12.23 4.82
C ALA A 76 25.89 11.76 5.48
N ALA A 77 26.30 10.51 5.26
CA ALA A 77 27.58 9.99 5.78
C ALA A 77 28.80 10.72 5.18
N ALA A 78 28.75 11.11 3.90
CA ALA A 78 29.80 11.91 3.28
C ALA A 78 29.85 13.35 3.83
N ALA A 79 28.68 13.98 4.02
CA ALA A 79 28.58 15.29 4.66
C ALA A 79 29.08 15.27 6.12
N GLU A 80 28.83 14.18 6.87
CA GLU A 80 29.37 13.98 8.23
C GLU A 80 30.90 13.87 8.23
N THR A 81 31.51 13.25 7.21
CA THR A 81 32.98 13.20 7.10
C THR A 81 33.59 14.58 6.79
N GLU A 82 32.92 15.41 5.99
CA GLU A 82 33.36 16.79 5.73
C GLU A 82 33.13 17.73 6.92
N ASN A 83 32.05 17.54 7.69
CA ASN A 83 31.76 18.33 8.89
C ASN A 83 32.69 18.04 10.08
N SER A 84 33.55 17.01 10.01
CA SER A 84 34.61 16.81 11.00
C SER A 84 35.72 17.89 10.92
N LEU A 85 35.71 18.73 9.87
CA LEU A 85 36.62 19.88 9.71
C LEU A 85 36.01 21.24 10.09
N ASP A 86 34.71 21.35 10.39
CA ASP A 86 34.10 22.60 10.86
C ASP A 86 33.22 22.36 12.09
N SER A 87 33.86 22.35 13.26
CA SER A 87 33.24 22.18 14.58
C SER A 87 32.43 23.40 15.05
N SER A 88 31.95 24.27 14.16
CA SER A 88 31.37 25.56 14.55
C SER A 88 30.01 25.92 13.94
N MET A 89 29.05 24.99 13.85
CA MET A 89 27.63 25.40 13.81
C MET A 89 26.66 24.29 14.26
N CYS A 90 25.89 24.56 15.33
CA CYS A 90 24.87 23.68 15.92
C CYS A 90 23.57 23.56 15.07
N PRO A 91 22.69 22.56 15.33
CA PRO A 91 22.07 21.73 14.31
C PRO A 91 20.66 22.18 13.89
N LEU A 92 20.40 22.19 12.57
CA LEU A 92 19.06 22.31 11.99
C LEU A 92 18.73 21.25 10.92
N ASN A 93 19.47 20.14 10.88
CA ASN A 93 19.39 19.19 9.76
C ASN A 93 18.38 18.03 9.91
N ILE A 94 17.78 17.84 11.09
CA ILE A 94 16.75 16.79 11.27
C ILE A 94 15.41 17.18 10.61
N LEU A 95 15.09 18.48 10.50
CA LEU A 95 13.83 18.93 9.90
C LEU A 95 13.80 18.75 8.37
N VAL A 96 14.96 18.79 7.72
CA VAL A 96 15.09 18.68 6.25
C VAL A 96 14.81 17.25 5.77
N ILE A 97 15.28 16.24 6.52
CA ILE A 97 15.11 14.82 6.17
C ILE A 97 13.63 14.40 6.28
N LEU A 98 12.90 14.90 7.30
CA LEU A 98 11.46 14.64 7.42
C LEU A 98 10.65 15.36 6.34
N LYS A 99 11.03 16.57 5.95
CA LYS A 99 10.37 17.30 4.86
C LYS A 99 10.55 16.59 3.51
N ALA A 100 11.74 16.05 3.22
CA ALA A 100 12.00 15.32 1.97
C ALA A 100 11.22 13.99 1.86
N LEU A 101 10.88 13.36 2.99
CA LEU A 101 10.15 12.08 3.02
C LEU A 101 8.63 12.24 3.00
N PHE A 102 8.09 13.39 3.43
CA PHE A 102 6.63 13.61 3.56
C PHE A 102 6.03 14.70 2.62
N TYR A 103 6.79 15.67 2.13
CA TYR A 103 6.25 16.79 1.32
C TYR A 103 6.35 16.56 -0.21
N ASN A 104 5.59 15.59 -0.72
CA ASN A 104 5.02 15.68 -2.08
C ASN A 104 3.48 15.61 -2.00
N VAL A 105 2.91 16.27 -1.00
CA VAL A 105 1.47 16.50 -0.88
C VAL A 105 1.26 18.00 -0.95
N ASN A 106 0.55 18.45 -2.00
CA ASN A 106 0.00 19.79 -2.10
C ASN A 106 -0.76 20.10 -0.81
N LEU A 107 -0.35 21.16 -0.12
CA LEU A 107 -1.20 21.82 0.86
C LEU A 107 -1.18 23.31 0.52
N SER A 108 -1.99 23.64 -0.48
CA SER A 108 -2.73 24.90 -0.49
C SER A 108 -3.47 25.03 0.84
N ASP A 109 -3.59 26.26 1.32
CA ASP A 109 -4.42 26.70 2.44
C ASP A 109 -3.86 26.41 3.84
N GLU A 110 -3.16 27.39 4.43
CA GLU A 110 -3.80 28.33 5.36
C GLU A 110 -2.78 29.39 5.86
N ILE A 111 -3.23 30.64 5.76
CA ILE A 111 -2.81 31.85 6.47
C ILE A 111 -2.84 31.55 7.99
N CYS A 112 -1.84 31.90 8.80
CA CYS A 112 -1.43 33.24 9.20
C CYS A 112 -0.05 33.21 9.88
#